data_AF-A0A2T6J3V2-F1
#
_entry.id   AF-A0A2T6J3V2-F1
#
_cell.length_a   1.000
_cell.length_b   1.000
_cell.length_c   1.000
_cell.angle_alpha   90.00
_cell.angle_beta   90.00
_cell.angle_gamma   90.00
#
_symmetry.space_group_name_H-M   'P 1'
#
loop_
_entity.id
_entity.type
_entity.pdbx_description
1 polymer ?
#
loop_
_entity_poly.entity_id
_entity_poly.type
_entity_poly.pdbx_seq_one_letter_code
_entity_poly.pdbx_strand_id
1 'polypeptide(L)'
;DGRWIMPMEEAEQEALERRRRELLESKGLPSLLAAGVYRSKPCAAVLAKVLEPLYEVESSAYAFAGATAAAAFLQEEWMSSDDYNDLIMAIKDINVSTFPYIEDDDNNGLLPLLRNGCLRDSLSVSSQLLFLSLGHASGDVSRSWATQQQSNELRVQCGLECKDMVNPFSGLAASQQRVVYDYLRQTLQLRDCYCLNWAKDRGNLPSVPNVDIAFLIQALLAKSGSHDAVGAAEYRTNAIEALQLLTRITSTVTREQNLLLQQLEKTQSLVVHHRLQLFRHLDLAVLSHARGGVLLATLRHPRTFLLHPAYIRAFALLCSLKQAGGDEEKRLPVVLHIVVEAPGPVGERSILYACTPNADAESPDLFPFVLHLLVSSGDLAEGLARRRGGKRSDAEHTEPSAVARCVKRDGGCPHMLHVAVGRLGSDVQKQIAAVYVNEVRRRAEAEAREDGDDDDLDLGREDEEGEENDDEKEEEDEKEVDTETGRAASQEDDDKEQRDLSNWASQGEHSEEELSEHEAKRRHSESFVGESKMSQRVERRGGGTASAW
;
A
#
# COMPACT_ATOMS: atom_id res chain seq x y z
N ASP A 1 -36.14 -10.41 -11.27
CA ASP A 1 -35.74 -9.92 -9.94
C ASP A 1 -34.27 -9.56 -9.93
N GLY A 2 -33.97 -8.25 -9.97
CA GLY A 2 -32.63 -7.67 -10.12
C GLY A 2 -31.67 -7.87 -8.94
N ARG A 3 -31.74 -9.00 -8.23
CA ARG A 3 -30.83 -9.36 -7.11
C ARG A 3 -29.47 -9.91 -7.57
N TRP A 4 -29.12 -9.74 -8.84
CA TRP A 4 -27.91 -10.29 -9.47
C TRP A 4 -26.78 -9.28 -9.59
N ILE A 5 -27.02 -8.05 -9.18
CA ILE A 5 -26.04 -6.98 -9.16
C ILE A 5 -25.64 -6.87 -7.69
N MET A 6 -24.35 -7.04 -7.37
CA MET A 6 -23.87 -6.58 -6.06
C MET A 6 -24.38 -5.17 -5.89
N PRO A 7 -25.10 -4.83 -4.82
CA PRO A 7 -25.54 -3.47 -4.61
C PRO A 7 -24.30 -2.58 -4.70
N MET A 8 -24.23 -1.84 -5.80
CA MET A 8 -23.43 -0.64 -5.89
C MET A 8 -24.08 0.26 -4.84
N GLU A 9 -23.29 0.75 -3.90
CA GLU A 9 -23.85 1.63 -2.87
C GLU A 9 -24.54 2.82 -3.56
N GLU A 10 -25.61 3.34 -2.96
CA GLU A 10 -26.34 4.47 -3.54
C GLU A 10 -25.39 5.64 -3.85
N ALA A 11 -24.36 5.85 -3.01
CA ALA A 11 -23.30 6.82 -3.24
C ALA A 11 -22.41 6.49 -4.46
N GLU A 12 -22.00 5.22 -4.64
CA GLU A 12 -21.24 4.80 -5.83
C GLU A 12 -22.06 4.96 -7.11
N GLN A 13 -23.36 4.62 -7.04
CA GLN A 13 -24.26 4.72 -8.17
C GLN A 13 -24.60 6.17 -8.50
N GLU A 14 -24.86 7.00 -7.50
CA GLU A 14 -25.09 8.43 -7.64
C GLU A 14 -23.84 9.14 -8.16
N ALA A 15 -22.64 8.79 -7.70
CA ALA A 15 -21.38 9.29 -8.24
C ALA A 15 -21.20 8.91 -9.73
N LEU A 16 -21.56 7.69 -10.11
CA LEU A 16 -21.48 7.22 -11.50
C LEU A 16 -22.52 7.92 -12.38
N GLU A 17 -23.74 8.12 -11.88
CA GLU A 17 -24.81 8.85 -12.56
C GLU A 17 -24.51 10.35 -12.69
N ARG A 18 -23.97 10.98 -11.64
CA ARG A 18 -23.46 12.36 -11.64
C ARG A 18 -22.36 12.53 -12.69
N ARG A 19 -21.36 11.65 -12.70
CA ARG A 19 -20.31 11.64 -13.74
C ARG A 19 -20.86 11.44 -15.15
N ARG A 20 -21.89 10.60 -15.30
CA ARG A 20 -22.55 10.39 -16.60
C ARG A 20 -23.30 11.64 -17.05
N ARG A 21 -23.87 12.40 -16.12
CA ARG A 21 -24.55 13.67 -16.37
C ARG A 21 -23.56 14.77 -16.76
N GLU A 22 -22.46 14.92 -16.02
CA GLU A 22 -21.34 15.81 -16.36
C GLU A 22 -20.73 15.51 -17.73
N LEU A 23 -20.61 14.23 -18.10
CA LEU A 23 -20.17 13.78 -19.43
C LEU A 23 -21.13 14.17 -20.55
N LEU A 24 -22.43 14.27 -20.27
CA LEU A 24 -23.45 14.67 -21.25
C LEU A 24 -23.55 16.20 -21.37
N GLU A 25 -23.23 16.93 -20.31
CA GLU A 25 -23.33 18.39 -20.24
C GLU A 25 -22.05 19.10 -20.71
N SER A 26 -20.89 18.45 -20.59
CA SER A 26 -19.61 18.99 -21.08
C SER A 26 -19.51 18.94 -22.62
N LYS A 27 -19.61 20.10 -23.28
CA LYS A 27 -19.49 20.28 -24.75
C LYS A 27 -18.08 20.04 -25.33
N GLY A 28 -17.17 19.40 -24.60
CA GLY A 28 -15.87 18.96 -25.09
C GLY A 28 -15.43 17.75 -24.27
N LEU A 29 -14.79 16.76 -24.91
CA LEU A 29 -14.31 15.52 -24.27
C LEU A 29 -13.49 15.85 -23.01
N PRO A 30 -14.05 15.75 -21.79
CA PRO A 30 -13.22 15.75 -20.61
C PRO A 30 -12.44 14.44 -20.67
N SER A 31 -11.11 14.50 -20.56
CA SER A 31 -10.35 13.27 -20.37
C SER A 31 -10.97 12.53 -19.17
N LEU A 32 -11.37 11.26 -19.31
CA LEU A 32 -11.95 10.48 -18.19
C LEU A 32 -11.08 10.53 -16.92
N LEU A 33 -9.78 10.77 -17.11
CA LEU A 33 -8.81 10.95 -16.03
C LEU A 33 -9.04 12.24 -15.24
N ALA A 34 -9.57 13.29 -15.88
CA ALA A 34 -9.82 14.59 -15.27
C ALA A 34 -10.84 14.55 -14.15
N ALA A 35 -11.64 13.48 -14.00
CA ALA A 35 -12.51 13.23 -12.85
C ALA A 35 -11.75 12.60 -11.66
N GLY A 36 -10.54 12.09 -11.87
CA GLY A 36 -9.78 11.33 -10.88
C GLY A 36 -10.04 9.83 -10.98
N VAL A 37 -9.13 9.04 -10.39
CA VAL A 37 -9.15 7.58 -10.43
C VAL A 37 -9.27 7.02 -9.02
N TYR A 38 -10.19 6.09 -8.83
CA TYR A 38 -10.29 5.28 -7.61
C TYR A 38 -10.53 3.82 -8.00
N ARG A 39 -10.51 2.93 -7.02
CA ARG A 39 -10.82 1.52 -7.20
C ARG A 39 -12.11 1.19 -6.48
N SER A 40 -13.11 0.74 -7.21
CA SER A 40 -14.32 0.13 -6.64
C SER A 40 -14.03 -1.30 -6.16
N LYS A 41 -15.08 -2.07 -5.93
CA LYS A 41 -15.00 -3.48 -5.50
C LYS A 41 -14.10 -4.35 -6.42
N PRO A 42 -13.27 -5.27 -5.88
CA PRO A 42 -12.38 -6.12 -6.67
C PRO A 42 -13.14 -7.00 -7.67
N CYS A 43 -12.60 -7.16 -8.89
CA CYS A 43 -13.24 -7.96 -9.93
C CYS A 43 -13.51 -9.41 -9.51
N ALA A 44 -12.61 -10.02 -8.71
CA ALA A 44 -12.82 -11.40 -8.23
C ALA A 44 -13.99 -11.51 -7.24
N ALA A 45 -14.22 -10.48 -6.42
CA ALA A 45 -15.37 -10.43 -5.52
C ALA A 45 -16.68 -10.29 -6.29
N VAL A 46 -16.70 -9.42 -7.32
CA VAL A 46 -17.85 -9.30 -8.24
C VAL A 46 -18.13 -10.62 -8.95
N LEU A 47 -17.09 -11.27 -9.50
CA LEU A 47 -17.22 -12.55 -10.18
C LEU A 47 -17.72 -13.66 -9.24
N ALA A 48 -17.29 -13.69 -7.98
CA ALA A 48 -17.77 -14.67 -7.01
C ALA A 48 -19.29 -14.60 -6.85
N LYS A 49 -19.85 -13.39 -6.75
CA LYS A 49 -21.30 -13.18 -6.66
C LYS A 49 -22.05 -13.53 -7.94
N VAL A 50 -21.48 -13.21 -9.10
CA VAL A 50 -22.11 -13.55 -10.40
C VAL A 50 -22.10 -15.06 -10.65
N LEU A 51 -21.05 -15.76 -10.22
CA LEU A 51 -20.86 -17.19 -10.47
C LEU A 51 -21.56 -18.09 -9.44
N GLU A 52 -21.79 -17.62 -8.21
CA GLU A 52 -22.49 -18.33 -7.14
C GLU A 52 -23.70 -19.16 -7.62
N PRO A 53 -24.71 -18.56 -8.27
CA PRO A 53 -25.91 -19.28 -8.71
C PRO A 53 -25.69 -20.23 -9.90
N LEU A 54 -24.57 -20.10 -10.61
CA LEU A 54 -24.22 -20.96 -11.75
C LEU A 54 -23.39 -22.17 -11.31
N TYR A 55 -22.65 -22.04 -10.21
CA TYR A 55 -21.65 -22.99 -9.74
C TYR A 55 -21.71 -23.10 -8.21
N GLU A 56 -22.85 -23.54 -7.69
CA GLU A 56 -23.11 -23.63 -6.25
C GLU A 56 -22.08 -24.50 -5.51
N VAL A 57 -21.56 -25.54 -6.17
CA VAL A 57 -20.58 -26.48 -5.58
C VAL A 57 -19.20 -25.82 -5.40
N GLU A 58 -18.77 -25.03 -6.37
CA GLU A 58 -17.49 -24.30 -6.36
C GLU A 58 -17.58 -22.91 -5.72
N SER A 59 -18.78 -22.49 -5.32
CA SER A 59 -19.07 -21.17 -4.73
C SER A 59 -18.13 -20.80 -3.59
N SER A 60 -17.76 -21.74 -2.73
CA SER A 60 -16.79 -21.52 -1.64
C SER A 60 -15.42 -21.09 -2.19
N ALA A 61 -14.90 -21.76 -3.23
CA ALA A 61 -13.61 -21.39 -3.79
C ALA A 61 -13.63 -19.99 -4.41
N TYR A 62 -14.75 -19.62 -5.06
CA TYR A 62 -14.93 -18.27 -5.60
C TYR A 62 -15.07 -17.21 -4.51
N ALA A 63 -15.86 -17.48 -3.46
CA ALA A 63 -16.01 -16.60 -2.31
C ALA A 63 -14.65 -16.36 -1.64
N PHE A 64 -13.86 -17.40 -1.41
CA PHE A 64 -12.52 -17.29 -0.83
C PHE A 64 -11.56 -16.50 -1.73
N ALA A 65 -11.60 -16.71 -3.05
CA ALA A 65 -10.81 -15.91 -4.00
C ALA A 65 -11.26 -14.44 -4.02
N GLY A 66 -12.56 -14.18 -3.94
CA GLY A 66 -13.12 -12.83 -3.81
C GLY A 66 -12.64 -12.13 -2.54
N ALA A 67 -12.71 -12.82 -1.39
CA ALA A 67 -12.21 -12.33 -0.11
C ALA A 67 -10.69 -12.12 -0.11
N THR A 68 -9.94 -12.97 -0.80
CA THR A 68 -8.48 -12.81 -0.98
C THR A 68 -8.17 -11.54 -1.79
N ALA A 69 -8.95 -11.26 -2.84
CA ALA A 69 -8.78 -10.03 -3.63
C ALA A 69 -9.17 -8.78 -2.84
N ALA A 70 -10.21 -8.85 -2.01
CA ALA A 70 -10.57 -7.78 -1.07
C ALA A 70 -9.42 -7.50 -0.08
N ALA A 71 -8.81 -8.54 0.48
CA ALA A 71 -7.67 -8.39 1.38
C ALA A 71 -6.44 -7.78 0.68
N ALA A 72 -6.22 -8.09 -0.61
CA ALA A 72 -5.17 -7.44 -1.39
C ALA A 72 -5.45 -5.93 -1.61
N PHE A 73 -6.72 -5.54 -1.81
CA PHE A 73 -7.12 -4.13 -1.91
C PHE A 73 -6.92 -3.40 -0.59
N LEU A 74 -7.27 -4.03 0.53
CA LEU A 74 -7.00 -3.50 1.87
C LEU A 74 -5.49 -3.29 2.11
N GLN A 75 -4.65 -4.27 1.74
CA GLN A 75 -3.18 -4.17 1.88
C GLN A 75 -2.55 -3.08 1.03
N GLU A 76 -3.18 -2.76 -0.11
CA GLU A 76 -2.77 -1.68 -1.00
C GLU A 76 -3.50 -0.36 -0.70
N GLU A 77 -4.34 -0.30 0.35
CA GLU A 77 -5.16 0.86 0.72
C GLU A 77 -5.93 1.42 -0.49
N TRP A 78 -6.56 0.52 -1.25
CA TRP A 78 -7.58 0.86 -2.24
C TRP A 78 -9.00 0.77 -1.66
N MET A 79 -9.11 0.31 -0.42
CA MET A 79 -10.36 0.03 0.28
C MET A 79 -10.13 0.28 1.77
N SER A 80 -11.10 0.89 2.45
CA SER A 80 -11.02 1.10 3.90
C SER A 80 -11.21 -0.23 4.65
N SER A 81 -10.94 -0.24 5.95
CA SER A 81 -11.19 -1.44 6.78
C SER A 81 -12.68 -1.74 6.90
N ASP A 82 -13.52 -0.70 6.93
CA ASP A 82 -14.97 -0.82 7.04
C ASP A 82 -15.57 -1.38 5.74
N ASP A 83 -15.19 -0.80 4.57
CA ASP A 83 -15.63 -1.32 3.27
C ASP A 83 -15.17 -2.76 3.03
N TYR A 84 -13.97 -3.10 3.49
CA TYR A 84 -13.47 -4.47 3.45
C TYR A 84 -14.34 -5.39 4.29
N ASN A 85 -14.63 -5.02 5.53
CA ASN A 85 -15.44 -5.80 6.45
C ASN A 85 -16.86 -6.00 5.90
N ASP A 86 -17.48 -4.94 5.37
CA ASP A 86 -18.80 -5.00 4.73
C ASP A 86 -18.79 -5.92 3.50
N LEU A 87 -17.75 -5.85 2.68
CA LEU A 87 -17.59 -6.73 1.52
C LEU A 87 -17.38 -8.19 1.95
N ILE A 88 -16.62 -8.46 3.01
CA ILE A 88 -16.45 -9.82 3.54
C ILE A 88 -17.78 -10.37 4.06
N MET A 89 -18.57 -9.57 4.77
CA MET A 89 -19.90 -9.97 5.23
C MET A 89 -20.84 -10.23 4.04
N ALA A 90 -20.80 -9.39 3.01
CA ALA A 90 -21.55 -9.64 1.79
C ALA A 90 -21.10 -10.92 1.07
N ILE A 91 -19.80 -11.21 1.02
CA ILE A 91 -19.26 -12.45 0.42
C ILE A 91 -19.63 -13.68 1.27
N LYS A 92 -19.69 -13.55 2.59
CA LYS A 92 -20.10 -14.62 3.50
C LYS A 92 -21.56 -15.03 3.30
N ASP A 93 -22.41 -14.08 2.94
CA ASP A 93 -23.82 -14.35 2.61
C ASP A 93 -24.01 -15.11 1.29
N ILE A 94 -22.94 -15.32 0.50
CA ILE A 94 -22.96 -16.29 -0.61
C ILE A 94 -23.30 -17.65 -0.01
N ASN A 95 -24.33 -18.31 -0.51
CA ASN A 95 -24.90 -19.53 0.07
C ASN A 95 -23.89 -20.69 -0.01
N VAL A 96 -22.97 -20.77 0.97
CA VAL A 96 -21.95 -21.82 1.15
C VAL A 96 -22.62 -23.14 1.57
N SER A 97 -23.64 -23.57 0.85
CA SER A 97 -24.66 -24.49 1.35
C SER A 97 -24.41 -25.97 1.06
N THR A 98 -23.25 -26.35 0.52
CA THR A 98 -23.02 -27.78 0.22
C THR A 98 -21.71 -28.38 0.71
N PHE A 99 -20.64 -27.60 0.94
CA PHE A 99 -19.37 -28.14 1.46
C PHE A 99 -18.59 -27.09 2.28
N PRO A 100 -18.40 -27.30 3.60
CA PRO A 100 -17.86 -26.28 4.51
C PRO A 100 -16.33 -26.28 4.43
N TYR A 101 -15.79 -25.70 3.37
CA TYR A 101 -14.35 -25.41 3.31
C TYR A 101 -14.01 -24.01 3.82
N ILE A 102 -15.02 -23.19 4.15
CA ILE A 102 -14.82 -21.85 4.69
C ILE A 102 -15.33 -21.80 6.12
N GLU A 103 -14.47 -21.33 7.02
CA GLU A 103 -14.81 -20.96 8.38
C GLU A 103 -14.62 -19.46 8.56
N ASP A 104 -15.54 -18.82 9.26
CA ASP A 104 -15.39 -17.42 9.65
C ASP A 104 -14.44 -17.33 10.86
N ASP A 105 -13.56 -16.34 10.86
CA ASP A 105 -12.75 -16.04 12.02
C ASP A 105 -12.45 -14.56 12.10
N ASP A 106 -12.80 -13.97 13.23
CA ASP A 106 -12.64 -12.53 13.43
C ASP A 106 -11.22 -12.19 13.90
N ASN A 107 -10.43 -13.20 14.31
CA ASN A 107 -9.15 -13.01 15.00
C ASN A 107 -7.94 -13.20 14.09
N ASN A 108 -8.03 -14.09 13.09
CA ASN A 108 -6.89 -14.39 12.22
C ASN A 108 -6.52 -13.24 11.27
N GLY A 109 -7.36 -12.21 11.15
CA GLY A 109 -7.07 -10.99 10.41
C GLY A 109 -6.24 -9.94 11.15
N LEU A 110 -6.05 -10.07 12.46
CA LEU A 110 -5.43 -9.03 13.29
C LEU A 110 -3.95 -8.77 12.96
N LEU A 111 -3.20 -9.82 12.62
CA LEU A 111 -1.79 -9.72 12.26
C LEU A 111 -1.46 -10.57 11.03
N PRO A 112 -0.57 -10.08 10.15
CA PRO A 112 -0.17 -10.82 8.96
C PRO A 112 0.53 -12.13 9.32
N LEU A 113 0.16 -13.21 8.63
CA LEU A 113 0.77 -14.54 8.73
C LEU A 113 0.67 -15.20 10.11
N LEU A 114 -0.14 -14.67 11.03
CA LEU A 114 -0.15 -15.14 12.41
C LEU A 114 -0.58 -16.61 12.51
N ARG A 115 -1.66 -16.99 11.83
CA ARG A 115 -2.25 -18.32 11.95
C ARG A 115 -1.28 -19.44 11.57
N ASN A 116 -0.52 -19.21 10.49
CA ASN A 116 0.36 -20.20 9.89
C ASN A 116 1.85 -19.92 10.12
N GLY A 117 2.18 -18.85 10.84
CA GLY A 117 3.55 -18.43 11.15
C GLY A 117 3.79 -18.41 12.65
N CYS A 118 4.76 -17.59 13.08
CA CYS A 118 5.04 -17.36 14.50
C CYS A 118 4.72 -15.93 14.90
N LEU A 119 4.41 -15.73 16.17
CA LEU A 119 3.97 -14.44 16.70
C LEU A 119 5.04 -13.34 16.53
N ARG A 120 6.32 -13.68 16.73
CA ARG A 120 7.44 -12.74 16.57
C ARG A 120 7.50 -12.20 15.14
N ASP A 121 7.43 -13.07 14.15
CA ASP A 121 7.55 -12.67 12.75
C ASP A 121 6.34 -11.82 12.36
N SER A 122 5.12 -12.21 12.74
CA SER A 122 3.90 -11.46 12.51
C SER A 122 3.92 -10.05 13.10
N LEU A 123 4.42 -9.89 14.33
CA LEU A 123 4.61 -8.58 14.94
C LEU A 123 5.62 -7.73 14.15
N SER A 124 6.75 -8.33 13.74
CA SER A 124 7.83 -7.62 13.06
C SER A 124 7.49 -7.13 11.65
N VAL A 125 6.49 -7.75 11.00
CA VAL A 125 6.09 -7.43 9.62
C VAL A 125 4.76 -6.67 9.52
N SER A 126 4.13 -6.35 10.66
CA SER A 126 2.89 -5.59 10.72
C SER A 126 3.14 -4.10 10.50
N SER A 127 2.49 -3.52 9.48
CA SER A 127 2.55 -2.07 9.22
C SER A 127 1.83 -1.25 10.29
N GLN A 128 0.77 -1.79 10.90
CA GLN A 128 0.00 -1.12 11.96
C GLN A 128 0.87 -0.84 13.20
N LEU A 129 1.78 -1.77 13.51
CA LEU A 129 2.64 -1.66 14.69
C LEU A 129 3.88 -0.77 14.47
N LEU A 130 4.22 -0.44 13.22
CA LEU A 130 5.42 0.32 12.89
C LEU A 130 5.47 1.68 13.58
N PHE A 131 4.32 2.34 13.73
CA PHE A 131 4.24 3.72 14.19
C PHE A 131 3.61 3.87 15.58
N LEU A 132 2.99 2.82 16.15
CA LEU A 132 2.34 2.86 17.47
C LEU A 132 3.30 3.17 18.63
N SER A 133 4.60 2.88 18.50
CA SER A 133 5.59 3.14 19.55
C SER A 133 6.54 4.29 19.24
N LEU A 134 6.34 5.02 18.14
CA LEU A 134 7.25 6.07 17.70
C LEU A 134 6.80 7.45 18.18
N GLY A 135 6.97 7.68 19.49
CA GLY A 135 7.30 9.01 19.96
C GLY A 135 8.66 9.44 19.39
N HIS A 136 8.67 10.02 18.19
CA HIS A 136 9.76 10.82 17.61
C HIS A 136 11.12 10.16 17.26
N ALA A 137 11.33 8.86 17.45
CA ALA A 137 12.65 8.23 17.20
C ALA A 137 12.75 7.54 15.81
N SER A 138 13.16 8.28 14.77
CA SER A 138 13.37 7.73 13.42
C SER A 138 14.73 7.02 13.29
N GLY A 139 14.74 5.70 13.13
CA GLY A 139 15.92 4.93 12.70
C GLY A 139 15.83 3.41 12.93
N ASP A 140 16.65 2.65 12.21
CA ASP A 140 16.59 1.17 12.16
C ASP A 140 16.83 0.53 13.55
N VAL A 141 17.74 1.14 14.34
CA VAL A 141 18.02 0.73 15.72
C VAL A 141 16.82 0.99 16.64
N SER A 142 16.16 2.15 16.48
CA SER A 142 15.00 2.51 17.29
C SER A 142 13.81 1.60 16.99
N ARG A 143 13.63 1.19 15.72
CA ARG A 143 12.56 0.26 15.34
C ARG A 143 12.83 -1.15 15.83
N SER A 144 14.05 -1.67 15.62
CA SER A 144 14.41 -3.00 16.13
C SER A 144 14.21 -3.08 17.65
N TRP A 145 14.59 -2.03 18.37
CA TRP A 145 14.35 -1.94 19.81
C TRP A 145 12.87 -1.85 20.17
N ALA A 146 12.10 -0.99 19.50
CA ALA A 146 10.66 -0.84 19.75
C ALA A 146 9.88 -2.13 19.48
N THR A 147 10.15 -2.81 18.36
CA THR A 147 9.55 -4.12 18.05
C THR A 147 9.96 -5.18 19.07
N GLN A 148 11.22 -5.17 19.52
CA GLN A 148 11.67 -6.09 20.56
C GLN A 148 10.99 -5.79 21.91
N GLN A 149 10.81 -4.52 22.25
CA GLN A 149 10.11 -4.09 23.46
C GLN A 149 8.64 -4.52 23.43
N GLN A 150 7.92 -4.23 22.34
CA GLN A 150 6.53 -4.68 22.14
C GLN A 150 6.43 -6.22 22.21
N SER A 151 7.36 -6.93 21.57
CA SER A 151 7.42 -8.39 21.63
C SER A 151 7.64 -8.90 23.05
N ASN A 152 8.49 -8.24 23.84
CA ASN A 152 8.74 -8.62 25.23
C ASN A 152 7.55 -8.31 26.13
N GLU A 153 6.90 -7.18 25.91
CA GLU A 153 5.70 -6.76 26.65
C GLU A 153 4.56 -7.73 26.42
N LEU A 154 4.24 -8.03 25.15
CA LEU A 154 3.24 -9.03 24.79
C LEU A 154 3.57 -10.37 25.44
N ARG A 155 4.83 -10.82 25.32
CA ARG A 155 5.26 -12.10 25.90
C ARG A 155 5.00 -12.16 27.40
N VAL A 156 5.32 -11.10 28.14
CA VAL A 156 5.11 -11.03 29.59
C VAL A 156 3.63 -10.97 29.93
N GLN A 157 2.85 -10.12 29.25
CA GLN A 157 1.42 -9.95 29.54
C GLN A 157 0.60 -11.20 29.19
N CYS A 158 0.97 -11.91 28.13
CA CYS A 158 0.31 -13.15 27.71
C CYS A 158 0.86 -14.42 28.40
N GLY A 159 1.85 -14.29 29.28
CA GLY A 159 2.45 -15.42 29.99
C GLY A 159 3.15 -16.44 29.07
N LEU A 160 3.80 -15.95 28.01
CA LEU A 160 4.46 -16.78 27.01
C LEU A 160 5.95 -16.96 27.32
N GLU A 161 6.49 -18.14 26.97
CA GLU A 161 7.93 -18.35 26.96
C GLU A 161 8.55 -17.79 25.67
N CYS A 162 9.88 -17.57 25.66
CA CYS A 162 10.56 -17.12 24.45
C CYS A 162 10.40 -18.10 23.27
N LYS A 163 10.31 -19.41 23.55
CA LYS A 163 10.09 -20.43 22.52
C LYS A 163 8.71 -20.32 21.87
N ASP A 164 7.71 -19.88 22.63
CA ASP A 164 6.32 -19.75 22.17
C ASP A 164 6.16 -18.60 21.18
N MET A 165 7.04 -17.60 21.25
CA MET A 165 7.09 -16.47 20.31
C MET A 165 7.61 -16.87 18.92
N VAL A 166 8.42 -17.93 18.83
CA VAL A 166 9.13 -18.34 17.60
C VAL A 166 8.60 -19.64 17.00
N ASN A 167 7.89 -20.43 17.79
CA ASN A 167 7.18 -21.62 17.31
C ASN A 167 5.89 -21.22 16.57
N PRO A 168 5.32 -22.11 15.75
CA PRO A 168 4.05 -21.86 15.09
C PRO A 168 2.96 -21.47 16.10
N PHE A 169 2.26 -20.37 15.85
CA PHE A 169 1.23 -19.85 16.76
C PHE A 169 0.07 -20.85 16.95
N SER A 170 -0.26 -21.59 15.90
CA SER A 170 -1.23 -22.68 15.94
C SER A 170 -0.86 -23.82 16.89
N GLY A 171 0.42 -23.92 17.29
CA GLY A 171 0.91 -24.88 18.28
C GLY A 171 0.68 -24.46 19.75
N LEU A 172 0.26 -23.21 20.01
CA LEU A 172 -0.09 -22.77 21.35
C LEU A 172 -1.41 -23.39 21.82
N ALA A 173 -1.61 -23.52 23.14
CA ALA A 173 -2.89 -23.97 23.67
C ALA A 173 -4.00 -22.97 23.30
N ALA A 174 -5.21 -23.45 23.01
CA ALA A 174 -6.32 -22.59 22.60
C ALA A 174 -6.65 -21.48 23.61
N SER A 175 -6.47 -21.73 24.92
CA SER A 175 -6.61 -20.71 25.96
C SER A 175 -5.54 -19.63 25.86
N GLN A 176 -4.30 -19.98 25.54
CA GLN A 176 -3.21 -19.02 25.34
C GLN A 176 -3.41 -18.22 24.05
N GLN A 177 -3.85 -18.86 22.96
CA GLN A 177 -4.19 -18.16 21.72
C GLN A 177 -5.24 -17.07 21.97
N ARG A 178 -6.30 -17.37 22.74
CA ARG A 178 -7.33 -16.39 23.14
C ARG A 178 -6.74 -15.20 23.89
N VAL A 179 -5.90 -15.44 24.90
CA VAL A 179 -5.22 -14.36 25.65
C VAL A 179 -4.40 -13.47 24.73
N VAL A 180 -3.70 -14.05 23.76
CA VAL A 180 -2.94 -13.27 22.76
C VAL A 180 -3.89 -12.44 21.90
N TYR A 181 -4.98 -13.01 21.37
CA TYR A 181 -5.93 -12.26 20.57
C TYR A 181 -6.59 -11.12 21.35
N ASP A 182 -6.95 -11.36 22.61
CA ASP A 182 -7.51 -10.34 23.50
C ASP A 182 -6.50 -9.21 23.71
N TYR A 183 -5.22 -9.53 23.93
CA TYR A 183 -4.15 -8.52 24.02
C TYR A 183 -4.01 -7.70 22.73
N LEU A 184 -4.00 -8.36 21.57
CA LEU A 184 -3.86 -7.69 20.27
C LEU A 184 -5.01 -6.71 20.00
N ARG A 185 -6.24 -7.06 20.39
CA ARG A 185 -7.40 -6.17 20.25
C ARG A 185 -7.45 -5.08 21.31
N GLN A 186 -7.32 -5.45 22.58
CA GLN A 186 -7.61 -4.52 23.68
C GLN A 186 -6.42 -3.62 24.00
N THR A 187 -5.21 -4.18 23.96
CA THR A 187 -3.99 -3.45 24.34
C THR A 187 -3.36 -2.76 23.14
N LEU A 188 -3.21 -3.46 22.01
CA LEU A 188 -2.61 -2.87 20.80
C LEU A 188 -3.63 -2.16 19.90
N GLN A 189 -4.93 -2.31 20.16
CA GLN A 189 -6.01 -1.65 19.41
C GLN A 189 -5.88 -1.86 17.91
N LEU A 190 -5.45 -3.07 17.51
CA LEU A 190 -5.35 -3.43 16.10
C LEU A 190 -6.72 -3.41 15.44
N ARG A 191 -6.74 -3.01 14.17
CA ARG A 191 -7.98 -2.97 13.39
C ARG A 191 -8.56 -4.36 13.23
N ASP A 192 -9.85 -4.49 13.50
CA ASP A 192 -10.58 -5.71 13.19
C ASP A 192 -10.64 -5.88 11.67
N CYS A 193 -10.15 -7.02 11.21
CA CYS A 193 -10.20 -7.44 9.82
C CYS A 193 -10.88 -8.80 9.79
N TYR A 194 -12.17 -8.84 9.46
CA TYR A 194 -12.88 -10.11 9.32
C TYR A 194 -12.20 -10.95 8.24
N CYS A 195 -11.99 -12.24 8.52
CA CYS A 195 -11.34 -13.11 7.56
C CYS A 195 -12.15 -14.38 7.32
N LEU A 196 -12.12 -14.82 6.07
CA LEU A 196 -12.61 -16.13 5.68
C LEU A 196 -11.40 -17.05 5.68
N ASN A 197 -11.48 -18.12 6.47
CA ASN A 197 -10.44 -19.14 6.52
C ASN A 197 -10.80 -20.28 5.58
N TRP A 198 -9.85 -20.72 4.77
CA TRP A 198 -9.97 -22.00 4.11
C TRP A 198 -9.61 -23.13 5.09
N ALA A 199 -10.61 -23.87 5.56
CA ALA A 199 -10.49 -25.01 6.45
C ALA A 199 -10.66 -26.32 5.65
N LYS A 200 -9.78 -27.30 5.88
CA LYS A 200 -9.95 -28.66 5.33
C LYS A 200 -10.38 -29.59 6.46
N ASP A 201 -11.62 -30.07 6.41
CA ASP A 201 -12.17 -31.11 7.30
C ASP A 201 -11.40 -32.45 7.29
N ARG A 202 -10.40 -32.62 6.42
CA ARG A 202 -9.69 -33.89 6.20
C ARG A 202 -8.18 -33.70 6.04
N GLY A 203 -7.47 -33.56 7.16
CA GLY A 203 -6.01 -33.66 7.24
C GLY A 203 -5.38 -32.76 8.29
N ASN A 204 -4.04 -32.81 8.38
CA ASN A 204 -3.25 -31.95 9.28
C ASN A 204 -2.92 -30.59 8.65
N LEU A 205 -3.63 -30.18 7.57
CA LEU A 205 -3.38 -28.89 6.95
C LEU A 205 -3.99 -27.80 7.84
N PRO A 206 -3.22 -26.80 8.30
CA PRO A 206 -3.79 -25.71 9.08
C PRO A 206 -4.75 -24.88 8.23
N SER A 207 -5.71 -24.24 8.90
CA SER A 207 -6.61 -23.30 8.23
C SER A 207 -5.83 -22.11 7.69
N VAL A 208 -6.17 -21.65 6.49
CA VAL A 208 -5.44 -20.55 5.84
C VAL A 208 -6.35 -19.34 5.62
N PRO A 209 -6.11 -18.22 6.32
CA PRO A 209 -6.90 -17.00 6.16
C PRO A 209 -6.73 -16.35 4.78
N ASN A 210 -7.79 -15.78 4.21
CA ASN A 210 -7.73 -15.03 2.94
C ASN A 210 -6.72 -13.86 3.00
N VAL A 211 -6.57 -13.22 4.16
CA VAL A 211 -5.60 -12.13 4.37
C VAL A 211 -4.15 -12.59 4.21
N ASP A 212 -3.83 -13.80 4.68
CA ASP A 212 -2.50 -14.39 4.55
C ASP A 212 -2.24 -14.73 3.08
N ILE A 213 -3.24 -15.26 2.38
CA ILE A 213 -3.12 -15.57 0.95
C ILE A 213 -2.78 -14.32 0.14
N ALA A 214 -3.41 -13.19 0.43
CA ALA A 214 -3.11 -11.94 -0.26
C ALA A 214 -1.63 -11.56 -0.11
N PHE A 215 -1.05 -11.70 1.10
CA PHE A 215 0.38 -11.51 1.32
C PHE A 215 1.25 -12.47 0.52
N LEU A 216 0.92 -13.77 0.56
CA LEU A 216 1.68 -14.83 -0.10
C LEU A 216 1.69 -14.64 -1.62
N ILE A 217 0.52 -14.36 -2.22
CA ILE A 217 0.40 -14.11 -3.66
C ILE A 217 1.18 -12.86 -4.05
N GLN A 218 1.06 -11.76 -3.30
CA GLN A 218 1.79 -10.53 -3.59
C GLN A 218 3.31 -10.74 -3.56
N ALA A 219 3.83 -11.51 -2.60
CA ALA A 219 5.25 -11.83 -2.52
C ALA A 219 5.72 -12.74 -3.67
N LEU A 220 4.90 -13.72 -4.10
CA LEU A 220 5.21 -14.56 -5.25
C LEU A 220 5.23 -13.76 -6.55
N LEU A 221 4.26 -12.85 -6.76
CA LEU A 221 4.23 -11.99 -7.95
C LEU A 221 5.46 -11.09 -8.04
N ALA A 222 5.92 -10.57 -6.90
CA ALA A 222 7.12 -9.73 -6.80
C ALA A 222 8.44 -10.52 -6.68
N LYS A 223 8.40 -11.85 -6.70
CA LYS A 223 9.57 -12.72 -6.63
C LYS A 223 10.50 -12.40 -7.80
N SER A 224 11.76 -12.08 -7.50
CA SER A 224 12.63 -11.48 -8.49
C SER A 224 12.98 -12.43 -9.64
N GLY A 225 12.80 -11.91 -10.85
CA GLY A 225 13.50 -12.24 -12.08
C GLY A 225 14.14 -10.96 -12.63
N SER A 226 15.07 -11.03 -13.56
CA SER A 226 16.01 -9.96 -13.95
C SER A 226 15.43 -8.58 -14.35
N HIS A 227 16.27 -7.54 -14.22
CA HIS A 227 15.97 -6.10 -14.29
C HIS A 227 15.59 -5.49 -15.67
N ASP A 228 15.40 -6.28 -16.71
CA ASP A 228 15.22 -5.77 -18.08
C ASP A 228 13.92 -6.24 -18.72
N ALA A 229 13.60 -5.67 -19.90
CA ALA A 229 12.38 -5.89 -20.70
C ALA A 229 12.02 -7.37 -21.04
N VAL A 230 12.78 -8.33 -20.52
CA VAL A 230 12.51 -9.78 -20.43
C VAL A 230 11.52 -10.12 -19.29
N GLY A 231 11.23 -9.18 -18.37
CA GLY A 231 10.41 -9.38 -17.16
C GLY A 231 8.96 -9.85 -17.37
N ALA A 232 8.43 -9.82 -18.60
CA ALA A 232 7.11 -10.40 -18.88
C ALA A 232 7.08 -11.93 -18.73
N ALA A 233 8.18 -12.63 -19.06
CA ALA A 233 8.25 -14.09 -18.95
C ALA A 233 8.36 -14.54 -17.48
N GLU A 234 9.16 -13.83 -16.69
CA GLU A 234 9.34 -14.11 -15.27
C GLU A 234 8.09 -13.74 -14.48
N TYR A 235 7.46 -12.58 -14.78
CA TYR A 235 6.17 -12.22 -14.19
C TYR A 235 5.09 -13.27 -14.49
N ARG A 236 5.03 -13.79 -15.73
CA ARG A 236 4.12 -14.90 -16.08
C ARG A 236 4.41 -16.15 -15.25
N THR A 237 5.68 -16.49 -15.05
CA THR A 237 6.08 -17.65 -14.25
C THR A 237 5.64 -17.48 -12.80
N ASN A 238 5.89 -16.31 -12.22
CA ASN A 238 5.45 -15.97 -10.87
C ASN A 238 3.92 -15.99 -10.73
N ALA A 239 3.20 -15.49 -11.74
CA ALA A 239 1.74 -15.53 -11.76
C ALA A 239 1.23 -16.97 -11.80
N ILE A 240 1.86 -17.85 -12.59
CA ILE A 240 1.55 -19.28 -12.61
C ILE A 240 1.83 -19.90 -11.23
N GLU A 241 2.96 -19.61 -10.59
CA GLU A 241 3.29 -20.11 -9.25
C GLU A 241 2.25 -19.66 -8.20
N ALA A 242 1.81 -18.39 -8.26
CA ALA A 242 0.80 -17.85 -7.36
C ALA A 242 -0.57 -18.50 -7.57
N LEU A 243 -0.99 -18.69 -8.83
CA LEU A 243 -2.24 -19.39 -9.17
C LEU A 243 -2.20 -20.86 -8.75
N GLN A 244 -1.05 -21.54 -8.93
CA GLN A 244 -0.86 -22.91 -8.47
C GLN A 244 -0.93 -23.02 -6.95
N LEU A 245 -0.35 -22.06 -6.21
CA LEU A 245 -0.47 -22.01 -4.75
C LEU A 245 -1.95 -21.90 -4.34
N LEU A 246 -2.68 -20.92 -4.89
CA LEU A 246 -4.09 -20.72 -4.60
C LEU A 246 -4.91 -21.98 -4.91
N THR A 247 -4.67 -22.60 -6.07
CA THR A 247 -5.33 -23.85 -6.48
C THR A 247 -5.05 -25.00 -5.53
N ARG A 248 -3.81 -25.16 -5.04
CA ARG A 248 -3.46 -26.23 -4.09
C ARG A 248 -4.10 -26.02 -2.72
N ILE A 249 -4.18 -24.76 -2.27
CA ILE A 249 -4.83 -24.40 -1.01
C ILE A 249 -6.31 -24.76 -1.09
N THR A 250 -6.99 -24.32 -2.14
CA THR A 250 -8.42 -24.57 -2.36
C THR A 250 -8.74 -25.96 -2.89
N SER A 251 -7.74 -26.77 -3.23
CA SER A 251 -7.94 -28.15 -3.70
C SER A 251 -8.43 -29.07 -2.58
N THR A 252 -9.41 -29.90 -2.90
CA THR A 252 -9.90 -30.96 -1.99
C THR A 252 -8.98 -32.20 -1.97
N VAL A 253 -7.96 -32.23 -2.82
CA VAL A 253 -7.03 -33.37 -2.95
C VAL A 253 -5.96 -33.33 -1.86
N THR A 254 -5.83 -34.39 -1.07
CA THR A 254 -4.90 -34.49 0.07
C THR A 254 -3.49 -34.96 -0.30
N ARG A 255 -3.30 -35.53 -1.50
CA ARG A 255 -2.03 -36.14 -1.94
C ARG A 255 -0.85 -35.15 -1.98
N GLU A 256 -1.12 -33.86 -2.14
CA GLU A 256 -0.10 -32.81 -2.25
C GLU A 256 0.10 -32.02 -0.94
N GLN A 257 -0.45 -32.47 0.19
CA GLN A 257 -0.40 -31.71 1.46
C GLN A 257 1.03 -31.35 1.91
N ASN A 258 1.97 -32.30 1.86
CA ASN A 258 3.36 -32.01 2.26
C ASN A 258 4.05 -31.00 1.34
N LEU A 259 3.78 -31.08 0.03
CA LEU A 259 4.30 -30.11 -0.95
C LEU A 259 3.72 -28.73 -0.69
N LEU A 260 2.41 -28.66 -0.40
CA LEU A 260 1.73 -27.41 -0.07
C LEU A 260 2.30 -26.78 1.21
N LEU A 261 2.50 -27.55 2.27
CA LEU A 261 3.09 -27.05 3.52
C LEU A 261 4.50 -26.47 3.29
N GLN A 262 5.36 -27.18 2.56
CA GLN A 262 6.69 -26.68 2.19
C GLN A 262 6.60 -25.39 1.35
N GLN A 263 5.63 -25.31 0.43
CA GLN A 263 5.42 -24.12 -0.38
C GLN A 263 4.92 -22.93 0.45
N LEU A 264 4.02 -23.17 1.42
CA LEU A 264 3.53 -22.17 2.35
C LEU A 264 4.66 -21.61 3.21
N GLU A 265 5.42 -22.47 3.90
CA GLU A 265 6.56 -22.06 4.74
C GLU A 265 7.60 -21.24 3.97
N LYS A 266 7.96 -21.70 2.76
CA LYS A 266 8.89 -20.99 1.88
C LYS A 266 8.35 -19.61 1.46
N THR A 267 7.07 -19.54 1.14
CA THR A 267 6.44 -18.29 0.68
C THR A 267 6.22 -17.32 1.84
N GLN A 268 5.88 -17.79 3.03
CA GLN A 268 5.82 -16.97 4.25
C GLN A 268 7.19 -16.36 4.57
N SER A 269 8.25 -17.17 4.52
CA SER A 269 9.62 -16.68 4.71
C SER A 269 9.97 -15.59 3.69
N LEU A 270 9.50 -15.72 2.45
CA LEU A 270 9.65 -14.70 1.41
C LEU A 270 8.88 -13.42 1.75
N VAL A 271 7.63 -13.51 2.21
CA VAL A 271 6.84 -12.34 2.67
C VAL A 271 7.56 -11.63 3.80
N VAL A 272 8.02 -12.37 4.82
CA VAL A 272 8.74 -11.79 5.97
C VAL A 272 9.99 -11.08 5.49
N HIS A 273 10.77 -11.72 4.61
CA HIS A 273 11.96 -11.10 4.02
C HIS A 273 11.61 -9.80 3.26
N HIS A 274 10.63 -9.83 2.37
CA HIS A 274 10.22 -8.65 1.59
C HIS A 274 9.73 -7.51 2.50
N ARG A 275 8.90 -7.79 3.51
CA ARG A 275 8.39 -6.77 4.43
C ARG A 275 9.49 -6.14 5.28
N LEU A 276 10.40 -6.94 5.84
CA LEU A 276 11.54 -6.40 6.58
C LEU A 276 12.47 -5.55 5.70
N GLN A 277 12.72 -5.97 4.45
CA GLN A 277 13.49 -5.16 3.49
C GLN A 277 12.74 -3.87 3.11
N LEU A 278 11.43 -3.92 2.91
CA LEU A 278 10.58 -2.75 2.64
C LEU A 278 10.73 -1.72 3.77
N PHE A 279 10.67 -2.16 5.03
CA PHE A 279 10.84 -1.28 6.19
C PHE A 279 12.25 -0.71 6.28
N ARG A 280 13.30 -1.49 6.00
CA ARG A 280 14.66 -0.96 5.91
C ARG A 280 14.77 0.15 4.84
N HIS A 281 14.18 -0.06 3.67
CA HIS A 281 14.14 0.97 2.64
C HIS A 281 13.36 2.22 3.06
N LEU A 282 12.34 2.08 3.91
CA LEU A 282 11.56 3.21 4.42
C LEU A 282 12.41 4.10 5.35
N ASP A 283 13.42 3.53 6.01
CA ASP A 283 14.38 4.30 6.80
C ASP A 283 15.46 4.99 5.96
N LEU A 284 15.77 4.43 4.80
CA LEU A 284 16.71 5.02 3.86
C LEU A 284 16.06 6.05 2.93
N ALA A 285 14.72 6.14 2.92
CA ALA A 285 13.97 7.07 2.09
C ALA A 285 14.23 8.51 2.54
N VAL A 286 14.56 9.37 1.59
CA VAL A 286 14.66 10.82 1.83
C VAL A 286 13.28 11.42 1.63
N LEU A 287 12.73 12.04 2.67
CA LEU A 287 11.43 12.70 2.65
C LEU A 287 11.62 14.22 2.61
N SER A 288 10.88 14.88 1.72
CA SER A 288 10.86 16.35 1.60
C SER A 288 9.48 16.82 1.16
N HIS A 289 9.21 18.12 1.25
CA HIS A 289 7.88 18.66 0.98
C HIS A 289 7.90 19.58 -0.24
N ALA A 290 6.91 19.41 -1.12
CA ALA A 290 6.58 20.43 -2.11
C ALA A 290 5.71 21.51 -1.47
N ARG A 291 5.79 22.75 -2.00
CA ARG A 291 4.84 23.80 -1.64
C ARG A 291 3.43 23.35 -2.06
N GLY A 292 2.47 23.43 -1.15
CA GLY A 292 1.07 23.05 -1.41
C GLY A 292 0.66 21.66 -0.92
N GLY A 293 1.42 21.03 -0.01
CA GLY A 293 0.94 19.85 0.72
C GLY A 293 1.13 18.51 0.02
N VAL A 294 2.20 18.34 -0.77
CA VAL A 294 2.56 17.06 -1.40
C VAL A 294 3.89 16.56 -0.86
N LEU A 295 3.95 15.29 -0.47
CA LEU A 295 5.16 14.61 0.00
C LEU A 295 6.02 14.17 -1.18
N LEU A 296 7.29 14.55 -1.17
CA LEU A 296 8.30 14.11 -2.11
C LEU A 296 9.20 13.08 -1.42
N ALA A 297 9.07 11.82 -1.81
CA ALA A 297 9.90 10.73 -1.29
C ALA A 297 10.93 10.32 -2.35
N THR A 298 12.19 10.12 -1.96
CA THR A 298 13.23 9.60 -2.86
C THR A 298 13.86 8.35 -2.29
N LEU A 299 13.86 7.28 -3.09
CA LEU A 299 14.51 6.00 -2.81
C LEU A 299 15.61 5.75 -3.83
N ARG A 300 16.81 5.41 -3.37
CA ARG A 300 17.94 5.03 -4.23
C ARG A 300 18.27 3.56 -4.08
N HIS A 301 18.63 2.92 -5.19
CA HIS A 301 19.07 1.52 -5.25
C HIS A 301 18.07 0.55 -4.58
N PRO A 302 16.79 0.54 -5.02
CA PRO A 302 15.80 -0.37 -4.47
C PRO A 302 16.18 -1.82 -4.76
N ARG A 303 15.76 -2.74 -3.88
CA ARG A 303 15.73 -4.16 -4.24
C ARG A 303 14.77 -4.40 -5.40
N THR A 304 15.05 -5.41 -6.20
CA THR A 304 14.25 -5.84 -7.36
C THR A 304 12.75 -5.99 -7.05
N PHE A 305 12.41 -6.66 -5.95
CA PHE A 305 11.00 -6.90 -5.58
C PHE A 305 10.22 -5.59 -5.33
N LEU A 306 10.89 -4.52 -4.89
CA LEU A 306 10.26 -3.21 -4.67
C LEU A 306 9.86 -2.51 -5.95
N LEU A 307 10.34 -2.97 -7.11
CA LEU A 307 9.92 -2.44 -8.40
C LEU A 307 8.56 -3.00 -8.85
N HIS A 308 8.01 -3.98 -8.14
CA HIS A 308 6.65 -4.47 -8.40
C HIS A 308 5.62 -3.39 -8.01
N PRO A 309 4.61 -3.08 -8.86
CA PRO A 309 3.68 -1.97 -8.63
C PRO A 309 3.01 -1.96 -7.26
N ALA A 310 2.62 -3.13 -6.75
CA ALA A 310 2.01 -3.26 -5.43
C ALA A 310 2.97 -2.83 -4.28
N TYR A 311 4.26 -3.20 -4.38
CA TYR A 311 5.27 -2.80 -3.40
C TYR A 311 5.66 -1.33 -3.55
N ILE A 312 5.69 -0.79 -4.78
CA ILE A 312 5.89 0.65 -5.02
C ILE A 312 4.78 1.44 -4.32
N ARG A 313 3.51 1.05 -4.51
CA ARG A 313 2.36 1.69 -3.86
C ARG A 313 2.46 1.59 -2.35
N ALA A 314 2.61 0.38 -1.81
CA ALA A 314 2.74 0.17 -0.37
C ALA A 314 3.90 0.99 0.23
N PHE A 315 5.02 1.10 -0.48
CA PHE A 315 6.15 1.93 -0.04
C PHE A 315 5.81 3.43 -0.01
N ALA A 316 5.17 3.95 -1.06
CA ALA A 316 4.74 5.34 -1.12
C ALA A 316 3.76 5.68 0.03
N LEU A 317 2.79 4.80 0.27
CA LEU A 317 1.81 4.93 1.34
C LEU A 317 2.46 4.89 2.73
N LEU A 318 3.43 4.02 2.96
CA LEU A 318 4.23 3.98 4.19
C LEU A 318 5.09 5.23 4.38
N CYS A 319 5.60 5.84 3.31
CA CYS A 319 6.33 7.11 3.39
C CYS A 319 5.39 8.24 3.85
N SER A 320 4.17 8.28 3.33
CA SER A 320 3.13 9.22 3.78
C SER A 320 2.81 9.03 5.26
N LEU A 321 2.55 7.78 5.67
CA LEU A 321 2.23 7.45 7.06
C LEU A 321 3.38 7.77 8.02
N LYS A 322 4.63 7.48 7.60
CA LYS A 322 5.83 7.86 8.37
C LYS A 322 5.94 9.37 8.55
N GLN A 323 5.67 10.15 7.50
CA GLN A 323 5.69 11.60 7.58
C GLN A 323 4.59 12.14 8.50
N ALA A 324 3.41 11.51 8.50
CA ALA A 324 2.30 11.85 9.36
C ALA A 324 2.47 11.36 10.81
N GLY A 325 3.58 10.68 11.15
CA GLY A 325 3.84 10.18 12.49
C GLY A 325 2.94 9.01 12.90
N GLY A 326 2.41 8.26 11.93
CA GLY A 326 1.43 7.19 12.18
C GLY A 326 -0.03 7.63 12.19
N ASP A 327 -0.30 8.93 12.05
CA ASP A 327 -1.65 9.46 11.95
C ASP A 327 -2.16 9.35 10.51
N GLU A 328 -3.22 8.58 10.29
CA GLU A 328 -3.76 8.36 8.94
C GLU A 328 -4.48 9.57 8.36
N GLU A 329 -5.06 10.44 9.19
CA GLU A 329 -5.82 11.60 8.75
C GLU A 329 -4.91 12.72 8.24
N LYS A 330 -3.67 12.75 8.71
CA LYS A 330 -2.66 13.77 8.35
C LYS A 330 -1.79 13.40 7.15
N ARG A 331 -2.13 12.31 6.45
CA ARG A 331 -1.34 11.77 5.34
C ARG A 331 -1.42 12.67 4.12
N LEU A 332 -0.26 12.96 3.55
CA LEU A 332 -0.15 13.76 2.33
C LEU A 332 -0.13 12.87 1.08
N PRO A 333 -0.65 13.37 -0.06
CA PRO A 333 -0.40 12.80 -1.38
C PRO A 333 1.11 12.67 -1.64
N VAL A 334 1.54 11.59 -2.31
CA VAL A 334 2.97 11.26 -2.44
C VAL A 334 3.39 11.23 -3.89
N VAL A 335 4.55 11.84 -4.19
CA VAL A 335 5.32 11.60 -5.40
C VAL A 335 6.62 10.91 -5.01
N LEU A 336 6.71 9.62 -5.30
CA LEU A 336 7.86 8.76 -5.04
C LEU A 336 8.81 8.75 -6.24
N HIS A 337 10.07 9.08 -6.00
CA HIS A 337 11.17 9.01 -6.96
C HIS A 337 12.10 7.85 -6.63
N ILE A 338 12.14 6.86 -7.51
CA ILE A 338 13.00 5.68 -7.39
C ILE A 338 14.15 5.80 -8.39
N VAL A 339 15.38 5.84 -7.88
CA VAL A 339 16.61 5.83 -8.69
C VAL A 339 17.10 4.39 -8.85
N VAL A 340 17.15 3.92 -10.09
CA VAL A 340 17.59 2.57 -10.45
C VAL A 340 18.85 2.68 -11.29
N GLU A 341 19.91 1.96 -10.92
CA GLU A 341 21.10 1.83 -11.76
C GLU A 341 20.77 0.94 -12.96
N ALA A 342 20.99 1.43 -14.18
CA ALA A 342 20.87 0.60 -15.37
C ALA A 342 22.23 -0.03 -15.72
N PRO A 343 22.30 -1.34 -16.02
CA PRO A 343 23.52 -1.95 -16.51
C PRO A 343 23.85 -1.41 -17.92
N GLY A 344 25.09 -0.91 -18.11
CA GLY A 344 25.59 -0.43 -19.41
C GLY A 344 25.86 1.08 -19.46
N PRO A 345 26.14 1.66 -20.65
CA PRO A 345 26.55 3.07 -20.80
C PRO A 345 25.41 4.08 -20.57
N VAL A 346 24.21 3.61 -20.27
CA VAL A 346 22.96 4.40 -20.20
C VAL A 346 22.84 5.18 -18.88
N GLY A 347 23.63 4.84 -17.87
CA GLY A 347 23.63 5.54 -16.57
C GLY A 347 22.41 5.22 -15.71
N GLU A 348 22.05 6.11 -14.79
CA GLU A 348 20.90 5.95 -13.89
C GLU A 348 19.56 6.18 -14.63
N ARG A 349 18.58 5.30 -14.41
CA ARG A 349 17.17 5.51 -14.79
C ARG A 349 16.35 5.89 -13.55
N SER A 350 15.24 6.59 -13.75
CA SER A 350 14.33 6.96 -12.66
C SER A 350 12.91 6.50 -12.95
N ILE A 351 12.26 5.97 -11.92
CA ILE A 351 10.83 5.65 -11.93
C ILE A 351 10.17 6.65 -10.99
N LEU A 352 9.12 7.31 -11.46
CA LEU A 352 8.28 8.20 -10.66
C LEU A 352 6.93 7.53 -10.48
N TYR A 353 6.50 7.38 -9.24
CA TYR A 353 5.17 6.88 -8.90
C TYR A 353 4.46 7.93 -8.06
N ALA A 354 3.20 8.21 -8.35
CA ALA A 354 2.44 9.18 -7.58
C ALA A 354 1.06 8.63 -7.21
N CYS A 355 0.68 8.80 -5.95
CA CYS A 355 -0.60 8.33 -5.45
C CYS A 355 -1.14 9.20 -4.31
N THR A 356 -2.46 9.22 -4.21
CA THR A 356 -3.19 9.81 -3.09
C THR A 356 -3.58 8.69 -2.10
N PRO A 357 -3.22 8.80 -0.80
CA PRO A 357 -3.69 7.87 0.23
C PRO A 357 -5.22 7.85 0.31
N ASN A 358 -5.81 6.69 0.62
CA ASN A 358 -7.26 6.53 0.84
C ASN A 358 -8.15 7.11 -0.28
N ALA A 359 -7.70 7.05 -1.54
CA ALA A 359 -8.47 7.57 -2.66
C ALA A 359 -9.72 6.72 -2.93
N ASP A 360 -10.89 7.36 -2.90
CA ASP A 360 -12.20 6.73 -3.04
C ASP A 360 -13.08 7.48 -4.06
N ALA A 361 -14.39 7.22 -4.05
CA ALA A 361 -15.33 7.85 -4.98
C ALA A 361 -15.50 9.36 -4.73
N GLU A 362 -15.40 9.80 -3.48
CA GLU A 362 -15.61 11.18 -3.01
C GLU A 362 -14.33 12.02 -3.17
N SER A 363 -13.18 11.43 -2.86
CA SER A 363 -11.83 12.02 -3.00
C SER A 363 -10.95 11.15 -3.92
N PRO A 364 -11.18 11.17 -5.24
CA PRO A 364 -10.47 10.32 -6.18
C PRO A 364 -9.03 10.77 -6.44
N ASP A 365 -8.15 9.84 -6.83
CA ASP A 365 -6.74 10.13 -7.08
C ASP A 365 -6.56 10.91 -8.40
N LEU A 366 -6.02 12.12 -8.31
CA LEU A 366 -5.80 13.00 -9.47
C LEU A 366 -4.49 12.73 -10.19
N PHE A 367 -3.56 11.99 -9.60
CA PHE A 367 -2.24 11.81 -10.20
C PHE A 367 -2.26 11.20 -11.61
N PRO A 368 -3.09 10.19 -11.94
CA PRO A 368 -3.20 9.69 -13.30
C PRO A 368 -3.50 10.76 -14.35
N PHE A 369 -4.26 11.79 -13.99
CA PHE A 369 -4.52 12.94 -14.85
C PHE A 369 -3.36 13.93 -14.86
N VAL A 370 -2.80 14.26 -13.70
CA VAL A 370 -1.63 15.14 -13.59
C VAL A 370 -0.45 14.62 -14.42
N LEU A 371 -0.16 13.31 -14.34
CA LEU A 371 0.89 12.67 -15.13
C LEU A 371 0.56 12.68 -16.62
N HIS A 372 -0.73 12.56 -16.98
CA HIS A 372 -1.16 12.67 -18.37
C HIS A 372 -0.94 14.08 -18.91
N LEU A 373 -1.40 15.11 -18.19
CA LEU A 373 -1.19 16.52 -18.54
C LEU A 373 0.30 16.79 -18.75
N LEU A 374 1.14 16.42 -17.79
CA LEU A 374 2.58 16.69 -17.84
C LEU A 374 3.28 16.07 -19.06
N VAL A 375 2.84 14.89 -19.53
CA VAL A 375 3.37 14.23 -20.73
C VAL A 375 2.75 14.79 -22.02
N SER A 376 1.45 15.13 -21.99
CA SER A 376 0.68 15.55 -23.18
C SER A 376 0.80 17.03 -23.51
N SER A 377 0.95 17.92 -22.52
CA SER A 377 1.04 19.37 -22.74
C SER A 377 2.43 19.83 -23.19
N GLY A 378 3.46 18.98 -23.05
CA GLY A 378 4.85 19.36 -23.35
C GLY A 378 5.45 20.37 -22.36
N ASP A 379 4.72 20.75 -21.29
CA ASP A 379 5.11 21.75 -20.28
C ASP A 379 6.40 21.41 -19.50
N LEU A 380 6.83 20.14 -19.57
CA LEU A 380 8.18 19.71 -19.16
C LEU A 380 9.28 20.60 -19.76
N ALA A 381 9.07 21.14 -20.96
CA ALA A 381 10.02 21.98 -21.69
C ALA A 381 10.18 23.39 -21.09
N GLU A 382 9.06 24.08 -20.80
CA GLU A 382 9.08 25.48 -20.39
C GLU A 382 9.58 25.67 -18.95
N GLY A 383 9.19 24.76 -18.04
CA GLY A 383 9.59 24.82 -16.63
C GLY A 383 11.10 24.62 -16.40
N LEU A 384 11.75 23.79 -17.24
CA LEU A 384 13.20 23.55 -17.16
C LEU A 384 14.01 24.59 -17.92
N ALA A 385 13.49 25.12 -19.03
CA ALA A 385 14.15 26.18 -19.80
C ALA A 385 14.25 27.50 -19.00
N ARG A 386 13.25 27.84 -18.19
CA ARG A 386 13.26 29.09 -17.39
C ARG A 386 14.31 29.12 -16.26
N ARG A 387 14.81 27.98 -15.79
CA ARG A 387 15.86 27.92 -14.75
C ARG A 387 17.29 28.04 -15.29
N ARG A 388 17.50 27.84 -16.60
CA ARG A 388 18.77 28.14 -17.28
C ARG A 388 18.60 29.45 -18.04
N GLY A 389 19.02 30.55 -17.44
CA GLY A 389 18.71 31.91 -17.90
C GLY A 389 18.94 32.21 -19.39
N GLY A 390 18.10 33.11 -19.91
CA GLY A 390 18.52 34.17 -20.82
C GLY A 390 18.57 33.88 -22.32
N LYS A 391 17.41 33.89 -22.98
CA LYS A 391 17.07 34.72 -24.18
C LYS A 391 15.79 34.18 -24.82
N ARG A 392 14.80 35.05 -24.97
CA ARG A 392 13.68 34.85 -25.89
C ARG A 392 14.27 34.81 -27.31
N SER A 393 14.07 33.72 -28.04
CA SER A 393 14.06 33.76 -29.49
C SER A 393 12.79 33.08 -30.00
N ASP A 394 12.35 33.61 -31.12
CA ASP A 394 11.04 33.43 -31.72
C ASP A 394 10.68 31.99 -32.05
N ALA A 395 9.36 31.78 -32.04
CA ALA A 395 8.69 30.56 -32.40
C ALA A 395 8.93 30.21 -33.87
N GLU A 396 9.39 28.98 -34.12
CA GLU A 396 9.01 28.19 -35.31
C GLU A 396 9.43 26.72 -35.09
N HIS A 397 8.48 25.81 -35.30
CA HIS A 397 8.59 24.34 -35.20
C HIS A 397 9.15 23.78 -33.88
N THR A 398 8.26 23.63 -32.89
CA THR A 398 8.55 22.98 -31.61
C THR A 398 8.76 21.47 -31.80
N GLU A 399 9.99 21.06 -32.13
CA GLU A 399 10.39 19.69 -31.80
C GLU A 399 10.15 19.49 -30.29
N PRO A 400 9.59 18.34 -29.84
CA PRO A 400 9.43 18.09 -28.42
C PRO A 400 10.80 18.22 -27.75
N SER A 401 10.85 19.05 -26.71
CA SER A 401 12.05 19.30 -25.90
C SER A 401 12.76 17.98 -25.60
N ALA A 402 14.10 17.97 -25.61
CA ALA A 402 14.90 16.78 -25.31
C ALA A 402 14.48 16.08 -24.00
N VAL A 403 13.90 16.83 -23.04
CA VAL A 403 13.31 16.31 -21.80
C VAL A 403 12.05 15.49 -22.04
N ALA A 404 11.12 15.96 -22.88
CA ALA A 404 9.88 15.25 -23.21
C ALA A 404 10.15 13.91 -23.91
N ARG A 405 11.28 13.78 -24.62
CA ARG A 405 11.72 12.50 -25.21
C ARG A 405 12.28 11.51 -24.19
N CYS A 406 12.67 12.00 -23.01
CA CYS A 406 13.25 11.20 -21.93
C CYS A 406 12.22 10.73 -20.89
N VAL A 407 10.97 11.21 -20.94
CA VAL A 407 9.90 10.83 -20.00
C VAL A 407 8.84 10.05 -20.75
N LYS A 408 8.47 8.87 -20.24
CA LYS A 408 7.42 8.03 -20.82
C LYS A 408 6.47 7.56 -19.74
N ARG A 409 5.17 7.50 -20.06
CA ARG A 409 4.18 6.88 -19.18
C ARG A 409 4.35 5.37 -19.21
N ASP A 410 4.17 4.73 -18.06
CA ASP A 410 4.08 3.28 -18.01
C ASP A 410 2.77 2.81 -18.66
N GLY A 411 2.85 1.80 -19.54
CA GLY A 411 1.69 1.29 -20.25
C GLY A 411 0.76 0.41 -19.41
N GLY A 412 1.25 -0.13 -18.29
CA GLY A 412 0.50 -1.00 -17.37
C GLY A 412 0.06 -0.32 -16.08
N CYS A 413 0.64 0.83 -15.73
CA CYS A 413 0.33 1.57 -14.51
C CYS A 413 0.11 3.07 -14.79
N PRO A 414 -1.13 3.58 -14.66
CA PRO A 414 -1.42 4.99 -14.96
C PRO A 414 -0.80 5.98 -13.96
N HIS A 415 -0.33 5.49 -12.81
CA HIS A 415 0.30 6.25 -11.72
C HIS A 415 1.84 6.35 -11.87
N MET A 416 2.40 5.84 -12.96
CA MET A 416 3.85 5.68 -13.10
C MET A 416 4.42 6.35 -14.37
N LEU A 417 5.57 7.00 -14.21
CA LEU A 417 6.42 7.51 -15.29
C LEU A 417 7.82 6.91 -15.22
N HIS A 418 8.41 6.67 -16.39
CA HIS A 418 9.80 6.29 -16.57
C HIS A 418 10.59 7.48 -17.13
N VAL A 419 11.69 7.81 -16.47
CA VAL A 419 12.60 8.88 -16.86
C VAL A 419 13.95 8.27 -17.21
N ALA A 420 14.32 8.35 -18.49
CA ALA A 420 15.52 7.74 -19.05
C ALA A 420 16.83 8.36 -18.54
N VAL A 421 16.79 9.55 -17.95
CA VAL A 421 17.97 10.25 -17.42
C VAL A 421 17.76 10.54 -15.94
N GLY A 422 18.46 9.81 -15.07
CA GLY A 422 18.24 9.83 -13.62
C GLY A 422 18.30 11.21 -12.97
N ARG A 423 19.23 12.08 -13.41
CA ARG A 423 19.36 13.46 -12.91
C ARG A 423 18.11 14.32 -13.10
N LEU A 424 17.27 14.01 -14.09
CA LEU A 424 16.02 14.72 -14.35
C LEU A 424 14.89 14.27 -13.43
N GLY A 425 14.99 13.09 -12.80
CA GLY A 425 13.92 12.50 -12.00
C GLY A 425 13.43 13.44 -10.89
N SER A 426 14.36 14.08 -10.16
CA SER A 426 14.00 15.00 -9.07
C SER A 426 13.33 16.30 -9.53
N ASP A 427 13.64 16.76 -10.75
CA ASP A 427 13.01 17.96 -11.31
C ASP A 427 11.59 17.63 -11.79
N VAL A 428 11.43 16.49 -12.48
CA VAL A 428 10.11 16.01 -12.92
C VAL A 428 9.22 15.71 -11.70
N GLN A 429 9.78 15.14 -10.63
CA GLN A 429 9.08 14.91 -9.36
C GLN A 429 8.46 16.21 -8.80
N LYS A 430 9.24 17.30 -8.77
CA LYS A 430 8.76 18.62 -8.30
C LYS A 430 7.71 19.22 -9.23
N GLN A 431 7.83 19.00 -10.54
CA GLN A 431 6.82 19.46 -11.50
C GLN A 431 5.50 18.72 -11.34
N ILE A 432 5.52 17.40 -11.12
CA ILE A 432 4.31 16.61 -10.83
C ILE A 432 3.57 17.21 -9.63
N ALA A 433 4.29 17.47 -8.54
CA ALA A 433 3.68 18.08 -7.35
C ALA A 433 3.11 19.48 -7.63
N ALA A 434 3.80 20.32 -8.39
CA ALA A 434 3.30 21.65 -8.74
C ALA A 434 2.03 21.60 -9.60
N VAL A 435 1.97 20.71 -10.59
CA VAL A 435 0.79 20.52 -11.44
C VAL A 435 -0.38 19.97 -10.62
N TYR A 436 -0.12 19.02 -9.71
CA TYR A 436 -1.13 18.49 -8.80
C TYR A 436 -1.76 19.60 -7.94
N VAL A 437 -0.95 20.44 -7.29
CA VAL A 437 -1.44 21.53 -6.44
C VAL A 437 -2.28 22.54 -7.24
N ASN A 438 -1.85 22.88 -8.46
CA ASN A 438 -2.62 23.77 -9.33
C ASN A 438 -3.98 23.15 -9.71
N GLU A 439 -4.01 21.84 -9.98
CA GLU A 439 -5.24 21.14 -10.37
C GLU A 439 -6.23 21.02 -9.20
N VAL A 440 -5.74 20.72 -8.00
CA VAL A 440 -6.56 20.75 -6.78
C VAL A 440 -7.14 22.14 -6.56
N ARG A 441 -6.32 23.19 -6.68
CA ARG A 441 -6.78 24.58 -6.54
C ARG A 441 -7.85 24.95 -7.59
N ARG A 442 -7.63 24.55 -8.85
CA ARG A 442 -8.55 24.80 -9.96
C ARG A 442 -9.94 24.18 -9.70
N ARG A 443 -9.98 22.98 -9.11
CA ARG A 443 -11.23 22.30 -8.75
C ARG A 443 -11.96 23.00 -7.62
N ALA A 444 -11.26 23.34 -6.54
CA ALA A 444 -11.84 24.09 -5.43
C ALA A 444 -12.41 25.45 -5.90
N GLU A 445 -11.75 26.12 -6.85
CA GLU A 445 -12.25 27.35 -7.46
C GLU A 445 -13.46 27.14 -8.40
N ALA A 446 -13.63 25.95 -8.97
CA ALA A 446 -14.77 25.63 -9.84
C ALA A 446 -16.00 25.26 -9.03
N GLU A 447 -15.85 24.43 -8.00
CA GLU A 447 -16.90 24.06 -7.05
C GLU A 447 -17.46 25.31 -6.35
N ALA A 448 -16.59 26.22 -5.89
CA ALA A 448 -17.02 27.48 -5.27
C ALA A 448 -17.77 28.44 -6.21
N ARG A 449 -17.72 28.23 -7.54
CA ARG A 449 -18.51 29.02 -8.50
C ARG A 449 -19.88 28.38 -8.76
N GLU A 450 -19.95 27.05 -8.76
CA GLU A 450 -21.21 26.33 -8.94
C GLU A 450 -22.15 26.52 -7.74
N ASP A 451 -21.63 26.59 -6.52
CA ASP A 451 -22.43 26.88 -5.31
C ASP A 451 -22.86 28.35 -5.19
N GLY A 452 -22.33 29.26 -6.02
CA GLY A 452 -22.58 30.70 -5.96
C GLY A 452 -23.60 31.23 -6.96
N ASP A 453 -24.05 30.41 -7.91
CA ASP A 453 -24.95 30.83 -9.01
C ASP A 453 -26.44 30.54 -8.73
N ASP A 454 -26.79 29.94 -7.57
CA ASP A 454 -28.18 29.57 -7.22
C ASP A 454 -28.95 30.64 -6.40
N ASP A 455 -28.33 31.75 -6.00
CA ASP A 455 -28.97 32.79 -5.16
C ASP A 455 -29.53 34.02 -5.93
N ASP A 456 -29.37 34.10 -7.25
CA ASP A 456 -29.74 35.30 -8.04
C ASP A 456 -31.00 35.18 -8.91
N LEU A 457 -31.91 34.25 -8.62
CA LEU A 457 -33.18 34.10 -9.34
C LEU A 457 -34.43 34.13 -8.45
N ASP A 458 -34.57 35.13 -7.58
CA ASP A 458 -35.91 35.57 -7.16
C ASP A 458 -35.91 37.01 -6.61
N LEU A 459 -36.06 38.02 -7.48
CA LEU A 459 -36.87 39.22 -7.18
C LEU A 459 -37.32 39.87 -8.49
N GLY A 460 -38.42 39.36 -9.04
CA GLY A 460 -39.33 40.19 -9.81
C GLY A 460 -40.20 41.00 -8.86
N ARG A 461 -40.11 42.34 -8.89
CA ARG A 461 -41.25 43.20 -8.54
C ARG A 461 -41.17 44.57 -9.21
N GLU A 462 -42.34 44.92 -9.73
CA GLU A 462 -42.78 46.07 -10.52
C GLU A 462 -42.46 47.45 -9.93
N ASP A 463 -42.28 48.41 -10.85
CA ASP A 463 -42.73 49.80 -10.84
C ASP A 463 -42.55 50.65 -9.56
N GLU A 464 -41.72 51.69 -9.63
CA GLU A 464 -42.18 53.07 -9.43
C GLU A 464 -41.13 54.09 -9.89
N GLU A 465 -41.60 55.00 -10.75
CA GLU A 465 -40.93 56.21 -11.22
C GLU A 465 -40.72 57.20 -10.07
N GLY A 466 -39.58 57.90 -10.05
CA GLY A 466 -39.33 58.96 -9.07
C GLY A 466 -38.01 59.68 -9.29
N GLU A 467 -38.09 60.80 -10.01
CA GLU A 467 -37.04 61.73 -10.42
C GLU A 467 -36.24 62.37 -9.26
N GLU A 468 -34.97 62.69 -9.59
CA GLU A 468 -34.20 63.89 -9.23
C GLU A 468 -34.11 64.33 -7.75
N ASN A 469 -32.89 64.33 -7.20
CA ASN A 469 -32.14 65.57 -7.01
C ASN A 469 -30.69 65.38 -6.53
N ASP A 470 -29.91 66.37 -6.94
CA ASP A 470 -28.50 66.64 -6.72
C ASP A 470 -28.08 66.94 -5.26
N ASP A 471 -26.78 66.74 -5.05
CA ASP A 471 -25.83 67.61 -4.34
C ASP A 471 -25.63 67.59 -2.81
N GLU A 472 -24.33 67.66 -2.49
CA GLU A 472 -23.68 68.17 -1.27
C GLU A 472 -23.76 67.31 0.01
N LYS A 473 -22.78 67.26 0.92
CA LYS A 473 -21.33 67.53 1.03
C LYS A 473 -21.01 67.24 2.51
N GLU A 474 -19.81 66.75 2.79
CA GLU A 474 -18.98 66.99 3.99
C GLU A 474 -19.47 66.68 5.43
N GLU A 475 -18.64 65.86 6.07
CA GLU A 475 -18.04 66.01 7.42
C GLU A 475 -18.71 65.43 8.68
N GLU A 476 -17.85 64.65 9.37
CA GLU A 476 -17.62 64.52 10.81
C GLU A 476 -18.81 64.19 11.74
N ASP A 477 -18.73 63.08 12.48
CA ASP A 477 -18.13 63.16 13.82
C ASP A 477 -18.10 61.80 14.54
N GLU A 478 -17.11 61.71 15.43
CA GLU A 478 -16.75 60.59 16.28
C GLU A 478 -17.85 60.20 17.28
N LYS A 479 -17.90 58.92 17.65
CA LYS A 479 -18.38 58.51 18.98
C LYS A 479 -17.77 57.17 19.41
N GLU A 480 -16.80 57.30 20.31
CA GLU A 480 -16.36 56.29 21.25
C GLU A 480 -17.55 55.72 22.05
N VAL A 481 -17.58 54.40 22.24
CA VAL A 481 -18.18 53.80 23.44
C VAL A 481 -17.30 52.65 23.91
N ASP A 482 -16.63 52.90 25.02
CA ASP A 482 -16.07 51.92 25.95
C ASP A 482 -17.15 50.98 26.49
N THR A 483 -16.85 49.69 26.57
CA THR A 483 -17.23 48.89 27.75
C THR A 483 -16.08 47.99 28.18
N GLU A 484 -15.42 48.48 29.21
CA GLU A 484 -14.60 47.81 30.21
C GLU A 484 -15.38 46.71 30.97
N THR A 485 -14.61 45.87 31.68
CA THR A 485 -14.95 44.92 32.78
C THR A 485 -15.09 43.44 32.35
N GLY A 486 -14.37 42.47 32.90
CA GLY A 486 -13.36 42.40 33.97
C GLY A 486 -12.77 40.98 34.00
N ARG A 487 -11.46 40.80 34.24
CA ARG A 487 -10.83 40.25 35.48
C ARG A 487 -11.53 38.99 36.04
N ALA A 488 -10.87 37.89 36.41
CA ALA A 488 -9.53 37.65 36.97
C ALA A 488 -9.14 36.17 36.72
N ALA A 489 -7.90 35.85 36.37
CA ALA A 489 -6.81 35.38 37.25
C ALA A 489 -7.14 34.19 38.18
N SER A 490 -6.57 33.03 37.89
CA SER A 490 -6.06 32.12 38.92
C SER A 490 -4.80 31.39 38.38
N GLN A 491 -3.77 31.52 39.18
CA GLN A 491 -2.36 31.15 39.05
C GLN A 491 -2.12 29.93 39.96
N GLU A 492 -1.11 29.11 39.64
CA GLU A 492 -0.57 27.96 40.42
C GLU A 492 -1.49 26.72 40.47
N ASP A 493 -1.07 25.49 40.15
CA ASP A 493 0.10 24.76 40.65
C ASP A 493 0.84 23.92 39.58
N ASP A 494 2.15 23.85 39.76
CA ASP A 494 3.17 23.30 38.87
C ASP A 494 3.80 22.07 39.58
N ASP A 495 3.24 20.87 39.40
CA ASP A 495 3.81 19.62 39.91
C ASP A 495 4.35 18.77 38.74
N LYS A 496 5.60 19.06 38.35
CA LYS A 496 6.41 18.21 37.48
C LYS A 496 7.26 17.26 38.32
N GLU A 497 6.79 16.04 38.52
CA GLU A 497 7.65 14.93 38.94
C GLU A 497 8.61 14.59 37.79
N GLN A 498 9.84 15.06 37.92
CA GLN A 498 11.02 14.56 37.20
C GLN A 498 11.24 13.09 37.61
N ARG A 499 11.01 12.15 36.69
CA ARG A 499 11.55 10.79 36.81
C ARG A 499 12.98 10.79 36.29
N ASP A 500 13.92 10.73 37.23
CA ASP A 500 15.35 10.51 37.00
C ASP A 500 15.60 9.19 36.25
N LEU A 501 15.98 9.30 34.98
CA LEU A 501 16.57 8.24 34.18
C LEU A 501 18.10 8.32 34.27
N SER A 502 18.66 7.95 35.42
CA SER A 502 20.11 7.77 35.54
C SER A 502 20.45 6.82 36.68
N ASN A 503 20.43 5.50 36.43
CA ASN A 503 21.29 4.55 37.16
C ASN A 503 21.26 3.09 36.68
N TRP A 504 21.50 2.79 35.40
CA TRP A 504 21.84 1.42 35.00
C TRP A 504 22.92 1.42 33.91
N ALA A 505 24.12 1.86 34.29
CA ALA A 505 25.35 1.58 33.58
C ALA A 505 26.33 0.95 34.57
N SER A 506 26.30 -0.37 34.70
CA SER A 506 27.40 -1.19 35.22
C SER A 506 27.07 -2.67 35.09
N GLN A 507 28.03 -3.41 34.51
CA GLN A 507 28.20 -4.86 34.46
C GLN A 507 27.53 -5.61 33.30
N GLY A 508 28.38 -6.07 32.37
CA GLY A 508 28.01 -7.11 31.41
C GLY A 508 28.79 -7.13 30.09
N GLU A 509 30.07 -6.77 30.05
CA GLU A 509 30.94 -7.12 28.92
C GLU A 509 31.13 -8.65 28.92
N HIS A 510 30.29 -9.40 28.20
CA HIS A 510 30.53 -10.77 27.70
C HIS A 510 29.27 -11.27 26.97
N SER A 511 29.07 -10.88 25.70
CA SER A 511 28.05 -11.56 24.86
C SER A 511 28.29 -11.51 23.35
N GLU A 512 29.38 -10.91 22.87
CA GLU A 512 29.66 -10.85 21.42
C GLU A 512 30.31 -12.13 20.87
N GLU A 513 30.84 -13.01 21.73
CA GLU A 513 31.53 -14.24 21.28
C GLU A 513 30.57 -15.40 20.97
N GLU A 514 29.41 -15.51 21.66
CA GLU A 514 28.47 -16.63 21.48
C GLU A 514 27.64 -16.58 20.19
N LEU A 515 27.42 -15.38 19.62
CA LEU A 515 26.69 -15.23 18.35
C LEU A 515 27.56 -15.65 17.14
N SER A 516 28.88 -15.50 17.24
CA SER A 516 29.80 -15.89 16.15
C SER A 516 29.98 -17.41 16.05
N GLU A 517 29.97 -18.13 17.17
CA GLU A 517 30.09 -19.60 17.18
C GLU A 517 28.83 -20.30 16.65
N HIS A 518 27.64 -19.72 16.86
CA HIS A 518 26.38 -20.29 16.37
C HIS A 518 26.19 -20.11 14.86
N GLU A 519 26.77 -19.06 14.27
CA GLU A 519 26.74 -18.84 12.82
C GLU A 519 27.80 -19.69 12.09
N ALA A 520 28.97 -19.94 12.72
CA ALA A 520 30.01 -20.83 12.18
C ALA A 520 29.58 -22.32 12.17
N LYS A 521 28.85 -22.79 13.19
CA LYS A 521 28.34 -24.18 13.26
C LYS A 521 27.27 -24.49 12.20
N ARG A 522 26.55 -23.48 11.69
CA ARG A 522 25.59 -23.65 10.58
C ARG A 522 26.27 -23.80 9.22
N ARG A 523 27.49 -23.27 9.02
CA ARG A 523 28.22 -23.39 7.75
C ARG A 523 29.04 -24.67 7.61
N HIS A 524 29.31 -25.37 8.71
CA HIS A 524 30.13 -26.60 8.70
C HIS A 524 29.33 -27.91 8.71
N SER A 525 28.00 -27.87 8.75
CA SER A 525 27.15 -29.08 8.69
C SER A 525 26.70 -29.48 7.26
N GLU A 526 27.06 -28.71 6.23
CA GLU A 526 26.74 -29.03 4.81
C GLU A 526 27.94 -29.55 4.00
N SER A 527 29.09 -29.81 4.62
CA SER A 527 30.21 -30.46 3.95
C SER A 527 30.60 -31.77 4.64
N PHE A 528 30.44 -32.87 3.89
CA PHE A 528 31.26 -34.10 3.98
C PHE A 528 30.81 -35.22 4.94
N VAL A 529 30.10 -36.23 4.42
CA VAL A 529 30.35 -37.71 4.53
C VAL A 529 29.43 -38.38 3.49
N GLY A 530 29.82 -39.26 2.57
CA GLY A 530 31.10 -39.88 2.27
C GLY A 530 30.92 -40.88 1.11
N GLU A 531 31.89 -40.92 0.21
CA GLU A 531 32.07 -41.96 -0.81
C GLU A 531 32.28 -43.34 -0.17
N SER A 532 31.84 -44.41 -0.84
CA SER A 532 32.56 -45.68 -0.79
C SER A 532 32.59 -46.33 -2.17
N LYS A 533 33.80 -46.33 -2.76
CA LYS A 533 34.25 -47.21 -3.85
C LYS A 533 34.16 -48.67 -3.36
N MET A 534 34.06 -49.74 -4.16
CA MET A 534 34.93 -50.11 -5.27
C MET A 534 34.46 -51.47 -5.84
N SER A 535 34.31 -51.63 -7.16
CA SER A 535 34.92 -52.75 -7.90
C SER A 535 34.60 -52.72 -9.40
N GLN A 536 35.67 -52.90 -10.16
CA GLN A 536 35.76 -52.96 -11.60
C GLN A 536 35.05 -54.20 -12.18
N ARG A 537 34.43 -54.05 -13.34
CA ARG A 537 34.68 -55.01 -14.43
C ARG A 537 34.47 -54.38 -15.80
N VAL A 538 35.53 -54.52 -16.59
CA VAL A 538 35.67 -54.20 -18.01
C VAL A 538 34.77 -55.11 -18.85
N GLU A 539 34.05 -54.56 -19.83
CA GLU A 539 33.99 -55.15 -21.17
C GLU A 539 33.54 -54.17 -22.26
N ARG A 540 34.20 -54.34 -23.42
CA ARG A 540 34.14 -53.52 -24.63
C ARG A 540 32.93 -53.89 -25.50
N ARG A 541 32.40 -52.88 -26.21
CA ARG A 541 31.80 -52.86 -27.58
C ARG A 541 30.85 -51.66 -27.61
N GLY A 542 30.87 -50.70 -28.52
CA GLY A 542 31.35 -50.66 -29.89
C GLY A 542 30.19 -50.16 -30.76
N GLY A 543 30.34 -49.00 -31.40
CA GLY A 543 29.64 -48.66 -32.65
C GLY A 543 28.54 -47.59 -32.62
N GLY A 544 28.65 -46.65 -33.58
CA GLY A 544 27.53 -45.99 -34.27
C GLY A 544 27.13 -44.63 -33.71
N THR A 545 27.45 -43.49 -34.35
CA THR A 545 26.64 -42.77 -35.38
C THR A 545 25.26 -42.34 -34.85
N ALA A 546 24.70 -41.16 -35.06
CA ALA A 546 25.07 -39.89 -35.65
C ALA A 546 23.90 -38.93 -35.28
N SER A 547 24.09 -37.64 -35.53
CA SER A 547 23.08 -36.57 -35.50
C SER A 547 21.75 -36.92 -36.19
N ALA A 548 20.64 -36.36 -35.70
CA ALA A 548 19.93 -35.24 -36.35
C ALA A 548 18.50 -35.06 -35.78
N TRP A 549 18.07 -33.80 -35.82
CA TRP A 549 16.75 -33.20 -35.55
C TRP A 549 16.47 -32.79 -34.10
#